data_AF-A0A0R2G126-F1
#
_entry.id   AF-A0A0R2G126-F1
#
_cell.length_a   1.000
_cell.length_b   1.000
_cell.length_c   1.000
_cell.angle_alpha   90.00
_cell.angle_beta   90.00
_cell.angle_gamma   90.00
#
_symmetry.space_group_name_H-M   'P 1'
#
loop_
_entity.id
_entity.type
_entity.pdbx_description
1 polymer ?
#
loop_
_entity_poly.entity_id
_entity_poly.type
_entity_poly.pdbx_seq_one_letter_code
_entity_poly.pdbx_strand_id
1 'polypeptide(L)'
;MKLTVISKTPVQIWRDSSVKIADIWKKKGFLTTEETQKLLLASLKSFDEDDFDNLSLKFRTSYMFTITDLIEQLTPKQFCQIIPIKKDFSGHKWGCKDYFYTRDWIEKNIGWDSKIPDGFQFLMEYWADDIFNLSSWMMTVISDNQRRQSGKSLFKKFAEENGIKFHTLEEFGSE
;
A
#
# COMPACT_ATOMS: atom_id res chain seq x y z
N MET A 1 13.04 35.67 27.49
CA MET A 1 12.48 34.29 27.43
C MET A 1 11.96 34.07 26.02
N LYS A 2 12.69 33.30 25.17
CA LYS A 2 12.20 32.93 23.84
C LYS A 2 11.36 31.65 23.99
N LEU A 3 10.06 31.77 23.81
CA LEU A 3 9.18 30.60 23.68
C LEU A 3 9.43 30.00 22.29
N THR A 4 10.22 28.94 22.21
CA THR A 4 10.34 28.13 21.00
C THR A 4 9.14 27.18 20.96
N VAL A 5 8.09 27.55 20.22
CA VAL A 5 7.05 26.59 19.86
C VAL A 5 7.65 25.68 18.78
N ILE A 6 8.14 24.51 19.20
CA ILE A 6 8.55 23.45 18.27
C ILE A 6 7.30 22.66 17.91
N SER A 7 6.42 23.23 17.08
CA SER A 7 5.29 22.47 16.54
C SER A 7 5.84 21.44 15.56
N LYS A 8 5.66 20.16 15.86
CA LYS A 8 6.04 19.06 14.94
C LYS A 8 5.23 19.15 13.65
N THR A 9 5.86 18.81 12.52
CA THR A 9 5.12 18.69 11.27
C THR A 9 4.16 17.49 11.34
N PRO A 10 3.04 17.49 10.59
CA PRO A 10 2.10 16.36 10.59
C PRO A 10 2.80 15.01 10.33
N VAL A 11 3.75 14.96 9.40
CA VAL A 11 4.55 13.76 9.09
C VAL A 11 5.35 13.27 10.31
N GLN A 12 5.97 14.16 11.07
CA GLN A 12 6.71 13.79 12.29
C GLN A 12 5.78 13.23 13.38
N ILE A 13 4.56 13.80 13.51
CA ILE A 13 3.55 13.29 14.45
C ILE A 13 3.15 11.85 14.09
N TRP A 14 2.95 11.58 12.80
CA TRP A 14 2.63 10.23 12.33
C TRP A 14 3.78 9.25 12.54
N ARG A 15 5.01 9.65 12.20
CA ARG A 15 6.21 8.82 12.39
C ARG A 15 6.47 8.48 13.86
N ASP A 16 6.31 9.45 14.76
CA ASP A 16 6.43 9.20 16.20
C ASP A 16 5.33 8.26 16.72
N SER A 17 4.13 8.37 16.15
CA SER A 17 3.00 7.51 16.52
C SER A 17 3.21 6.08 16.06
N SER A 18 3.71 5.85 14.84
CA SER A 18 4.01 4.52 14.33
C SER A 18 5.11 3.83 15.15
N VAL A 19 6.17 4.55 15.54
CA VAL A 19 7.24 4.00 16.40
C VAL A 19 6.68 3.55 17.75
N LYS A 20 5.87 4.38 18.41
CA LYS A 20 5.25 4.05 19.69
C LYS A 20 4.38 2.79 19.61
N ILE A 21 3.54 2.68 18.59
CA ILE A 21 2.63 1.53 18.45
C ILE A 21 3.41 0.26 18.05
N ALA A 22 4.44 0.38 17.22
CA ALA A 22 5.33 -0.74 16.90
C ALA A 22 6.04 -1.28 18.15
N ASP A 23 6.43 -0.42 19.09
CA ASP A 23 7.01 -0.84 20.37
C ASP A 23 5.98 -1.53 21.28
N ILE A 24 4.72 -1.09 21.24
CA ILE A 24 3.62 -1.80 21.92
C ILE A 24 3.47 -3.21 21.34
N TRP A 25 3.45 -3.34 20.01
CA TRP A 25 3.34 -4.62 19.34
C TRP A 25 4.48 -5.57 19.73
N LYS A 26 5.73 -5.10 19.71
CA LYS A 26 6.90 -5.88 20.14
C LYS A 26 6.80 -6.38 21.59
N LYS A 27 6.16 -5.61 22.48
CA LYS A 27 6.03 -5.96 23.91
C LYS A 27 4.86 -6.91 24.17
N LYS A 28 3.71 -6.68 23.53
CA LYS A 28 2.46 -7.41 23.79
C LYS A 28 2.31 -8.65 22.90
N GLY A 29 2.93 -8.66 21.73
CA GLY A 29 2.74 -9.68 20.69
C GLY A 29 1.44 -9.54 19.90
N PHE A 30 0.52 -8.65 20.29
CA PHE A 30 -0.73 -8.38 19.58
C PHE A 30 -1.10 -6.89 19.65
N LEU A 31 -1.95 -6.45 18.72
CA LEU A 31 -2.54 -5.11 18.67
C LEU A 31 -4.06 -5.21 18.79
N THR A 32 -4.66 -4.26 19.50
CA THR A 32 -6.12 -4.03 19.45
C THR A 32 -6.52 -3.44 18.10
N THR A 33 -7.80 -3.55 17.70
CA THR A 33 -8.30 -2.92 16.46
C THR A 33 -7.95 -1.45 16.36
N GLU A 34 -8.09 -0.70 17.46
CA GLU A 34 -7.77 0.73 17.50
C GLU A 34 -6.27 0.99 17.32
N GLU A 35 -5.41 0.19 17.97
CA GLU A 35 -3.95 0.29 17.79
C GLU A 35 -3.55 -0.07 16.36
N THR A 36 -4.13 -1.11 15.76
CA THR A 36 -3.92 -1.51 14.36
C THR A 36 -4.35 -0.39 13.40
N GLN A 37 -5.55 0.17 13.59
CA GLN A 37 -6.06 1.29 12.79
C GLN A 37 -5.14 2.51 12.87
N LYS A 38 -4.68 2.87 14.08
CA LYS A 38 -3.77 3.99 14.30
C LYS A 38 -2.41 3.77 13.67
N LEU A 39 -1.84 2.57 13.81
CA LEU A 39 -0.56 2.22 13.20
C LEU A 39 -0.65 2.27 11.68
N LEU A 40 -1.68 1.66 11.10
CA LEU A 40 -1.91 1.66 9.66
C LEU A 40 -2.05 3.09 9.13
N LEU A 41 -2.93 3.91 9.74
CA LEU A 41 -3.12 5.29 9.31
C LEU A 41 -1.83 6.11 9.45
N ALA A 42 -1.10 5.94 10.56
CA ALA A 42 0.18 6.62 10.76
C ALA A 42 1.20 6.23 9.70
N SER A 43 1.34 4.93 9.41
CA SER A 43 2.27 4.41 8.41
C SER A 43 1.95 4.92 7.00
N LEU A 44 0.68 5.02 6.64
CA LEU A 44 0.25 5.56 5.35
C LEU A 44 0.47 7.08 5.27
N LYS A 45 0.15 7.83 6.33
CA LYS A 45 0.29 9.29 6.33
C LYS A 45 1.73 9.78 6.50
N SER A 46 2.63 8.92 6.99
CA SER A 46 4.07 9.18 6.99
C SER A 46 4.78 8.62 5.75
N PHE A 47 4.06 7.99 4.83
CA PHE A 47 4.65 7.46 3.61
C PHE A 47 5.09 8.61 2.72
N ASP A 48 6.36 8.55 2.31
CA ASP A 48 7.00 9.51 1.44
C ASP A 48 7.69 8.72 0.33
N GLU A 49 7.37 9.07 -0.91
CA GLU A 49 7.76 8.29 -2.09
C GLU A 49 9.27 8.37 -2.35
N ASP A 50 9.85 9.56 -2.21
CA ASP A 50 11.27 9.81 -2.42
C ASP A 50 12.09 9.08 -1.34
N ASP A 51 11.68 9.18 -0.07
CA ASP A 51 12.30 8.42 1.02
C ASP A 51 12.18 6.92 0.77
N PHE A 52 11.01 6.43 0.33
CA PHE A 52 10.75 5.01 0.12
C PHE A 52 11.66 4.41 -0.96
N ASP A 53 11.82 5.08 -2.10
CA ASP A 53 12.67 4.60 -3.20
C ASP A 53 14.15 4.54 -2.84
N ASN A 54 14.58 5.41 -1.93
CA ASN A 54 15.95 5.39 -1.40
C ASN A 54 16.18 4.26 -0.37
N LEU A 55 15.14 3.52 0.05
CA LEU A 55 15.29 2.36 0.94
C LEU A 55 15.79 1.12 0.20
N SER A 56 16.53 0.28 0.91
CA SER A 56 16.92 -1.03 0.38
C SER A 56 15.68 -1.86 0.03
N LEU A 57 15.76 -2.69 -1.03
CA LEU A 57 14.67 -3.57 -1.46
C LEU A 57 14.15 -4.47 -0.31
N LYS A 58 15.04 -4.88 0.61
CA LYS A 58 14.65 -5.65 1.80
C LYS A 58 13.71 -4.85 2.71
N PHE A 59 14.01 -3.57 2.96
CA PHE A 59 13.15 -2.71 3.76
C PHE A 59 11.83 -2.42 3.07
N ARG A 60 11.85 -2.09 1.76
CA ARG A 60 10.62 -1.88 0.98
C ARG A 60 9.71 -3.10 0.99
N THR A 61 10.28 -4.29 0.82
CA THR A 61 9.56 -5.58 0.89
C THR A 61 8.98 -5.82 2.29
N SER A 62 9.76 -5.56 3.35
CA SER A 62 9.28 -5.70 4.72
C SER A 62 8.14 -4.73 5.04
N TYR A 63 8.22 -3.50 4.53
CA TYR A 63 7.16 -2.49 4.70
C TYR A 63 5.87 -2.96 4.02
N MET A 64 5.96 -3.45 2.77
CA MET A 64 4.83 -4.02 2.04
C MET A 64 4.11 -5.11 2.86
N PHE A 65 4.85 -6.12 3.33
CA PHE A 65 4.28 -7.19 4.16
C PHE A 65 3.69 -6.68 5.47
N THR A 66 4.34 -5.71 6.12
CA THR A 66 3.82 -5.14 7.37
C THR A 66 2.46 -4.47 7.15
N ILE A 67 2.29 -3.73 6.05
CA ILE A 67 1.02 -3.09 5.74
C ILE A 67 -0.07 -4.13 5.44
N THR A 68 0.23 -5.15 4.64
CA THR A 68 -0.76 -6.20 4.30
C THR A 68 -1.20 -6.96 5.55
N ASP A 69 -0.26 -7.35 6.41
CA ASP A 69 -0.53 -8.05 7.67
C ASP A 69 -1.37 -7.21 8.66
N LEU A 70 -1.19 -5.89 8.67
CA LEU A 70 -2.01 -4.98 9.48
C LEU A 70 -3.45 -4.87 8.94
N ILE A 71 -3.60 -4.91 7.63
CA ILE A 71 -4.92 -4.82 6.97
C ILE A 71 -5.71 -6.11 7.19
N GLU A 72 -5.07 -7.26 7.13
CA GLU A 72 -5.68 -8.58 7.36
C GLU A 72 -6.24 -8.72 8.80
N GLN A 73 -5.71 -7.94 9.74
CA GLN A 73 -6.24 -7.85 11.10
C GLN A 73 -7.52 -7.01 11.22
N LEU A 74 -8.01 -6.39 10.14
CA LEU A 74 -9.22 -5.56 10.13
C LEU A 74 -10.33 -6.22 9.32
N THR A 75 -11.57 -5.78 9.56
CA THR A 75 -12.67 -6.00 8.61
C THR A 75 -12.74 -4.84 7.61
N PRO A 76 -13.34 -4.99 6.42
CA PRO A 76 -13.54 -3.88 5.50
C PRO A 76 -14.25 -2.69 6.14
N LYS A 77 -15.21 -2.95 7.04
CA LYS A 77 -15.90 -1.91 7.82
C LYS A 77 -14.96 -1.15 8.76
N GLN A 78 -14.07 -1.86 9.46
CA GLN A 78 -13.06 -1.23 10.34
C GLN A 78 -12.03 -0.45 9.53
N PHE A 79 -11.59 -0.96 8.38
CA PHE A 79 -10.69 -0.25 7.49
C PHE A 79 -11.32 1.04 6.94
N CYS A 80 -12.57 0.96 6.48
CA CYS A 80 -13.31 2.09 5.92
C CYS A 80 -13.56 3.22 6.93
N GLN A 81 -13.50 2.95 8.24
CA GLN A 81 -13.60 3.99 9.28
C GLN A 81 -12.40 4.94 9.28
N ILE A 82 -11.21 4.45 8.93
CA ILE A 82 -9.99 5.26 8.91
C ILE A 82 -9.62 5.74 7.51
N ILE A 83 -9.96 4.95 6.48
CA ILE A 83 -9.64 5.25 5.08
C ILE A 83 -10.94 5.10 4.28
N PRO A 84 -11.79 6.14 4.22
CA PRO A 84 -13.06 6.07 3.51
C PRO A 84 -12.87 5.80 2.02
N ILE A 85 -13.78 5.01 1.42
CA ILE A 85 -13.83 4.86 -0.03
C ILE A 85 -14.10 6.22 -0.66
N LYS A 86 -13.29 6.61 -1.65
CA LYS A 86 -13.46 7.86 -2.37
C LYS A 86 -14.78 7.85 -3.15
N LYS A 87 -15.58 8.90 -2.99
CA LYS A 87 -16.91 9.05 -3.61
C LYS A 87 -16.82 9.55 -5.06
N ASP A 88 -16.05 8.84 -5.88
CA ASP A 88 -16.09 8.98 -7.32
C ASP A 88 -17.09 7.97 -7.90
N PHE A 89 -17.80 8.36 -8.96
CA PHE A 89 -18.87 7.54 -9.54
C PHE A 89 -18.72 7.36 -11.06
N SER A 90 -17.62 7.85 -11.64
CA SER A 90 -17.37 7.81 -13.08
C SER A 90 -16.45 6.68 -13.50
N GLY A 91 -16.13 5.72 -12.63
CA GLY A 91 -15.17 4.65 -12.92
C GLY A 91 -15.63 3.76 -14.06
N HIS A 92 -16.92 3.40 -14.07
CA HIS A 92 -17.51 2.61 -15.16
C HIS A 92 -17.34 3.26 -16.55
N LYS A 93 -17.33 4.59 -16.64
CA LYS A 93 -17.13 5.29 -17.92
C LYS A 93 -15.72 5.08 -18.48
N TRP A 94 -14.74 4.88 -17.61
CA TRP A 94 -13.31 4.85 -17.96
C TRP A 94 -12.66 3.48 -17.72
N GLY A 95 -13.43 2.48 -17.29
CA GLY A 95 -12.91 1.17 -16.89
C GLY A 95 -12.06 1.22 -15.61
N CYS A 96 -12.24 2.26 -14.79
CA CYS A 96 -11.50 2.46 -13.55
C CYS A 96 -12.33 2.05 -12.33
N LYS A 97 -11.63 1.77 -11.22
CA LYS A 97 -12.25 1.54 -9.91
C LYS A 97 -12.92 2.83 -9.43
N ASP A 98 -14.04 2.68 -8.75
CA ASP A 98 -14.80 3.78 -8.15
C ASP A 98 -15.54 3.31 -6.89
N TYR A 99 -16.35 4.19 -6.32
CA TYR A 99 -17.09 3.89 -5.09
C TYR A 99 -17.95 2.63 -5.21
N PHE A 100 -18.70 2.48 -6.30
CA PHE A 100 -19.62 1.36 -6.49
C PHE A 100 -18.85 0.08 -6.76
N TYR A 101 -17.79 0.15 -7.57
CA TYR A 101 -16.91 -0.98 -7.80
C TYR A 101 -16.35 -1.54 -6.49
N THR A 102 -15.71 -0.71 -5.66
CA THR A 102 -15.08 -1.17 -4.42
C THR A 102 -16.11 -1.74 -3.45
N ARG A 103 -17.26 -1.08 -3.29
CA ARG A 103 -18.34 -1.57 -2.43
C ARG A 103 -18.85 -2.94 -2.88
N ASP A 104 -19.13 -3.09 -4.17
CA ASP A 104 -19.67 -4.33 -4.72
C ASP A 104 -18.64 -5.47 -4.69
N TRP A 105 -17.36 -5.15 -4.90
CA TRP A 105 -16.28 -6.11 -4.77
C TRP A 105 -16.14 -6.61 -3.33
N ILE A 106 -16.19 -5.72 -2.34
CA ILE A 106 -16.16 -6.10 -0.91
C ILE A 106 -17.34 -7.01 -0.58
N GLU A 107 -18.56 -6.64 -0.99
CA GLU A 107 -19.78 -7.41 -0.71
C GLU A 107 -19.70 -8.83 -1.29
N LYS A 108 -19.23 -8.96 -2.53
CA LYS A 108 -19.22 -10.23 -3.25
C LYS A 108 -18.10 -11.18 -2.84
N ASN A 109 -16.94 -10.64 -2.43
CA ASN A 109 -15.72 -11.45 -2.23
C ASN A 109 -15.32 -11.63 -0.76
N ILE A 110 -15.75 -10.74 0.15
CA ILE A 110 -15.28 -10.73 1.55
C ILE A 110 -16.44 -10.63 2.55
N GLY A 111 -17.35 -9.67 2.33
CA GLY A 111 -18.34 -9.21 3.32
C GLY A 111 -17.77 -8.16 4.29
N TRP A 112 -18.61 -7.24 4.76
CA TRP A 112 -18.17 -6.06 5.53
C TRP A 112 -17.66 -6.35 6.95
N ASP A 113 -18.16 -7.42 7.57
CA ASP A 113 -17.87 -7.75 8.96
C ASP A 113 -16.90 -8.95 9.09
N SER A 114 -16.47 -9.54 7.98
CA SER A 114 -15.42 -10.57 7.92
C SER A 114 -14.03 -9.95 7.98
N LYS A 115 -13.03 -10.69 8.48
CA LYS A 115 -11.62 -10.28 8.34
C LYS A 115 -11.21 -10.26 6.87
N ILE A 116 -10.35 -9.31 6.52
CA ILE A 116 -9.76 -9.23 5.19
C ILE A 116 -8.82 -10.44 5.01
N PRO A 117 -9.04 -11.31 4.01
CA PRO A 117 -8.26 -12.55 3.87
C PRO A 117 -6.91 -12.36 3.19
N ASP A 118 -6.80 -11.38 2.29
CA ASP A 118 -5.58 -11.02 1.56
C ASP A 118 -5.48 -9.49 1.53
N GLY A 119 -4.55 -8.95 2.31
CA GLY A 119 -4.36 -7.51 2.45
C GLY A 119 -3.87 -6.85 1.17
N PHE A 120 -3.06 -7.55 0.38
CA PHE A 120 -2.53 -7.03 -0.88
C PHE A 120 -3.63 -6.93 -1.93
N GLN A 121 -4.41 -8.00 -2.13
CA GLN A 121 -5.53 -8.00 -3.06
C GLN A 121 -6.57 -6.95 -2.65
N PHE A 122 -6.88 -6.85 -1.35
CA PHE A 122 -7.81 -5.84 -0.85
C PHE A 122 -7.35 -4.42 -1.22
N LEU A 123 -6.07 -4.08 -1.00
CA LEU A 123 -5.51 -2.78 -1.38
C LEU A 123 -5.61 -2.52 -2.87
N MET A 124 -5.32 -3.52 -3.70
CA MET A 124 -5.44 -3.37 -5.16
C MET A 124 -6.87 -3.00 -5.55
N GLU A 125 -7.88 -3.59 -4.91
CA GLU A 125 -9.31 -3.42 -5.24
C GLU A 125 -10.01 -2.22 -4.56
N TYR A 126 -9.32 -1.56 -3.63
CA TYR A 126 -9.89 -0.48 -2.82
C TYR A 126 -9.64 0.91 -3.42
N TRP A 127 -10.71 1.66 -3.68
CA TRP A 127 -10.62 3.01 -4.25
C TRP A 127 -10.49 4.11 -3.19
N ALA A 128 -9.25 4.55 -2.95
CA ALA A 128 -8.91 5.75 -2.19
C ALA A 128 -7.53 6.28 -2.65
N ASP A 129 -7.31 7.59 -2.62
CA ASP A 129 -6.08 8.20 -3.18
C ASP A 129 -4.79 7.67 -2.52
N ASP A 130 -4.77 7.60 -1.18
CA ASP A 130 -3.60 7.06 -0.46
C ASP A 130 -3.34 5.58 -0.80
N ILE A 131 -4.42 4.82 -1.06
CA ILE A 131 -4.35 3.38 -1.35
C ILE A 131 -3.93 3.12 -2.79
N PHE A 132 -4.43 3.92 -3.72
CA PHE A 132 -4.02 3.86 -5.11
C PHE A 132 -2.50 4.07 -5.24
N ASN A 133 -1.96 5.11 -4.62
CA ASN A 133 -0.52 5.38 -4.65
C ASN A 133 0.27 4.23 -4.00
N LEU A 134 -0.13 3.79 -2.80
CA LEU A 134 0.54 2.69 -2.11
C LEU A 134 0.55 1.39 -2.92
N SER A 135 -0.59 1.01 -3.49
CA SER A 135 -0.73 -0.22 -4.28
C SER A 135 0.16 -0.20 -5.53
N SER A 136 0.27 0.97 -6.19
CA SER A 136 1.21 1.19 -7.29
C SER A 136 2.67 0.99 -6.84
N TRP A 137 3.05 1.52 -5.68
CA TRP A 137 4.39 1.32 -5.11
C TRP A 137 4.68 -0.14 -4.73
N MET A 138 3.69 -0.85 -4.18
CA MET A 138 3.83 -2.28 -3.91
C MET A 138 4.11 -3.08 -5.19
N MET A 139 3.47 -2.73 -6.32
CA MET A 139 3.76 -3.34 -7.62
C MET A 139 5.20 -3.09 -8.08
N THR A 140 5.76 -1.90 -7.83
CA THR A 140 7.18 -1.61 -8.07
C THR A 140 8.08 -2.53 -7.25
N VAL A 141 7.77 -2.73 -5.97
CA VAL A 141 8.54 -3.64 -5.08
C VAL A 141 8.47 -5.09 -5.57
N ILE A 142 7.30 -5.57 -6.01
CA ILE A 142 7.16 -6.92 -6.57
C ILE A 142 7.97 -7.04 -7.87
N SER A 143 7.93 -6.04 -8.74
CA SER A 143 8.72 -6.00 -9.99
C SER A 143 10.23 -6.02 -9.73
N ASP A 144 10.71 -5.26 -8.74
CA ASP A 144 12.11 -5.23 -8.34
C ASP A 144 12.58 -6.57 -7.76
N ASN A 145 11.76 -7.21 -6.92
CA ASN A 145 12.06 -8.55 -6.40
C ASN A 145 12.10 -9.60 -7.52
N GLN A 146 11.15 -9.58 -8.45
CA GLN A 146 11.14 -10.46 -9.62
C GLN A 146 12.41 -10.26 -10.46
N ARG A 147 12.82 -9.01 -10.67
CA ARG A 147 14.04 -8.67 -11.43
C ARG A 147 15.29 -9.16 -10.72
N ARG A 148 15.36 -9.03 -9.40
CA ARG A 148 16.46 -9.57 -8.61
C ARG A 148 16.56 -11.09 -8.69
N GLN A 149 15.43 -11.80 -8.70
CA GLN A 149 15.41 -13.27 -8.75
C GLN A 149 15.67 -13.84 -10.15
N SER A 150 15.09 -13.22 -11.18
CA SER A 150 15.05 -13.78 -12.54
C SER A 150 15.87 -13.01 -13.58
N GLY A 151 16.39 -11.82 -13.22
CA GLY A 151 17.00 -10.87 -14.15
C GLY A 151 16.00 -10.13 -15.06
N LYS A 152 14.70 -10.45 -14.97
CA LYS A 152 13.65 -9.87 -15.83
C LYS A 152 12.59 -9.14 -15.00
N SER A 153 12.08 -8.02 -15.51
CA SER A 153 10.92 -7.35 -14.91
C SER A 153 9.64 -8.17 -15.11
N LEU A 154 8.60 -7.91 -14.31
CA LEU A 154 7.28 -8.53 -14.48
C LEU A 154 6.72 -8.30 -15.89
N PHE A 155 6.85 -7.09 -16.42
CA PHE A 155 6.39 -6.76 -17.77
C PHE A 155 7.15 -7.54 -18.84
N LYS A 156 8.48 -7.68 -18.71
CA LYS A 156 9.28 -8.48 -19.65
C LYS A 156 8.85 -9.93 -19.66
N LYS A 157 8.63 -10.52 -18.48
CA LYS A 157 8.11 -11.88 -18.35
C LYS A 157 6.73 -12.01 -19.01
N PHE A 158 5.80 -11.10 -18.70
CA PHE A 158 4.45 -11.09 -19.28
C PHE A 158 4.48 -11.00 -20.80
N ALA A 159 5.29 -10.10 -21.36
CA ALA A 159 5.39 -9.93 -22.80
C ALA A 159 5.97 -11.15 -23.50
N GLU A 160 7.02 -11.79 -22.93
CA GLU A 160 7.56 -13.05 -23.43
C GLU A 160 6.52 -14.19 -23.40
N GLU A 161 5.77 -14.31 -22.30
CA GLU A 161 4.72 -15.33 -22.12
C GLU A 161 3.53 -15.15 -23.09
N ASN A 162 3.25 -13.91 -23.49
CA ASN A 162 2.14 -13.59 -24.39
C ASN A 162 2.58 -13.32 -25.84
N GLY A 163 3.85 -13.58 -26.18
CA GLY A 163 4.39 -13.37 -27.53
C GLY A 163 4.41 -11.91 -27.98
N ILE A 164 4.38 -10.95 -27.05
CA ILE A 164 4.41 -9.52 -27.31
C ILE A 164 5.85 -9.12 -27.58
N LYS A 165 6.13 -8.65 -28.80
CA LYS A 165 7.43 -8.06 -29.14
C LYS A 165 7.50 -6.65 -28.58
N PHE A 166 8.54 -6.36 -27.80
CA PHE A 166 8.85 -5.02 -27.33
C PHE A 166 10.37 -4.82 -27.32
N HIS A 167 10.80 -3.62 -27.67
CA HIS A 167 12.21 -3.27 -27.75
C HIS A 167 12.66 -2.60 -26.45
N THR A 168 13.84 -2.98 -25.94
CA THR A 168 14.47 -2.27 -24.82
C THR A 168 15.34 -1.13 -25.35
N LEU A 169 15.43 -0.03 -24.61
CA LEU A 169 16.28 1.12 -24.98
C LEU A 169 17.75 0.75 -25.22
N GLU A 170 18.23 -0.33 -24.59
CA GLU A 170 19.57 -0.91 -24.84
C GLU A 170 19.80 -1.33 -26.30
N GLU A 171 18.73 -1.66 -27.05
CA GLU A 171 18.80 -2.02 -28.48
C GLU A 171 18.91 -0.80 -29.40
N PHE A 172 18.70 0.41 -28.89
CA PHE A 172 18.82 1.68 -29.63
C PHE A 172 20.14 2.42 -29.33
N GLY A 173 20.99 1.85 -28.47
CA GLY A 173 22.25 2.45 -28.00
C GLY A 173 23.51 1.87 -28.64
N SER A 174 23.42 1.33 -29.85
CA SER A 174 24.57 0.87 -30.62
C SER A 174 24.44 1.27 -32.10
N GLU A 175 24.49 2.57 -32.35
CA GLU A 175 24.93 3.17 -33.61
C GLU A 175 25.92 4.30 -33.33
#